data_AF-A0A139NG58-F1
#
_entry.id   AF-A0A139NG58-F1
#
_cell.length_a   1.000
_cell.length_b   1.000
_cell.length_c   1.000
_cell.angle_alpha   90.00
_cell.angle_beta   90.00
_cell.angle_gamma   90.00
#
_symmetry.space_group_name_H-M   'P 1'
#
loop_
_entity.id
_entity.type
_entity.pdbx_description
1 polymer ?
#
loop_
_entity_poly.entity_id
_entity_poly.type
_entity_poly.pdbx_seq_one_letter_code
_entity_poly.pdbx_strand_id
1 'polypeptide(L)'
;MNLLYVNLGALVLYKGAKIHFNQAVSDTSFAFYMIFLGFSPYFYAMYTDIPPLPVIAWQIFLALDILQSDDKKKNILLTATLGVVTGVVILMRPPGFVLLIAFFMVLFLKGNAKKMVLFFLTFLLSFGLTFGAGNYLIKHQREVTLLQGEGLSKGALLFVNLGLTQYGHNQEDMKKGLLQYVEPEKQKKYNNGMFKTEYIVKEIKRRLAEFTPLTFLWHLTLKQSITVSDGALGWPYTAVSKEKTAYINPLYTFTKNNMIAEWIRQFILTKDHPNYSYYNFLKQLVWILLSIGFFLVFRYYRNLDSWNFLSLAVFGGFLFLLVFEGGKTRYLIQFLPQIFLLSSLGLTNKKQN
;
A
#
# COMPACT_ATOMS: atom_id res chain seq x y z
N MET A 1 0.66 -15.59 -11.95
CA MET A 1 0.74 -15.35 -10.49
C MET A 1 -0.06 -14.12 -10.06
N ASN A 2 0.14 -12.95 -10.66
CA ASN A 2 -0.54 -11.71 -10.25
C ASN A 2 -2.08 -11.77 -10.34
N LEU A 3 -2.61 -12.37 -11.42
CA LEU A 3 -4.04 -12.67 -11.59
C LEU A 3 -4.64 -13.43 -10.40
N LEU A 4 -3.90 -14.41 -9.88
CA LEU A 4 -4.36 -15.21 -8.74
C LEU A 4 -4.53 -14.32 -7.50
N TYR A 5 -3.54 -13.47 -7.20
CA TYR A 5 -3.63 -12.55 -6.07
C TYR A 5 -4.75 -11.53 -6.23
N VAL A 6 -4.96 -10.94 -7.41
CA VAL A 6 -6.07 -10.00 -7.60
C VAL A 6 -7.41 -10.70 -7.36
N ASN A 7 -7.63 -11.89 -7.93
CA ASN A 7 -8.88 -12.62 -7.76
C ASN A 7 -9.10 -13.09 -6.31
N LEU A 8 -8.06 -13.59 -5.64
CA LEU A 8 -8.14 -13.96 -4.22
C LEU A 8 -8.44 -12.74 -3.34
N GLY A 9 -7.83 -11.59 -3.63
CA GLY A 9 -8.12 -10.35 -2.91
C GLY A 9 -9.56 -9.89 -3.10
N ALA A 10 -10.09 -9.99 -4.31
CA ALA A 10 -11.49 -9.70 -4.60
C ALA A 10 -12.44 -10.63 -3.82
N LEU A 11 -12.13 -11.94 -3.81
CA LEU A 11 -12.93 -12.95 -3.13
C LEU A 11 -12.95 -12.72 -1.61
N VAL A 12 -11.78 -12.51 -1.00
CA VAL A 12 -11.67 -12.27 0.45
C VAL A 12 -12.38 -10.99 0.82
N LEU A 13 -12.18 -9.89 0.06
CA LEU A 13 -12.84 -8.61 0.31
C LEU A 13 -14.36 -8.73 0.23
N TYR A 14 -14.88 -9.36 -0.83
CA TYR A 14 -16.32 -9.57 -1.00
C TYR A 14 -16.90 -10.41 0.14
N LYS A 15 -16.35 -11.62 0.40
CA LYS A 15 -16.89 -12.50 1.44
C LYS A 15 -16.84 -11.85 2.82
N GLY A 16 -15.71 -11.23 3.18
CA GLY A 16 -15.57 -10.57 4.48
C GLY A 16 -16.49 -9.35 4.61
N ALA A 17 -16.63 -8.54 3.56
CA ALA A 17 -17.55 -7.40 3.58
C ALA A 17 -19.00 -7.83 3.80
N LYS A 18 -19.42 -8.93 3.17
CA LYS A 18 -20.75 -9.52 3.37
C LYS A 18 -20.97 -10.01 4.80
N ILE A 19 -19.97 -10.65 5.40
CA ILE A 19 -20.04 -11.19 6.77
C ILE A 19 -20.10 -10.07 7.82
N HIS A 20 -19.24 -9.05 7.71
CA HIS A 20 -19.09 -8.03 8.76
C HIS A 20 -20.00 -6.82 8.60
N PHE A 21 -20.57 -6.62 7.40
CA PHE A 21 -21.45 -5.49 7.11
C PHE A 21 -22.76 -5.99 6.49
N ASN A 22 -22.91 -5.91 5.17
CA ASN A 22 -24.09 -6.36 4.46
C ASN A 22 -23.78 -6.57 2.96
N GLN A 23 -24.76 -7.11 2.23
CA GLN A 23 -24.63 -7.39 0.79
C GLN A 23 -24.31 -6.13 -0.03
N ALA A 24 -24.92 -4.98 0.27
CA ALA A 24 -24.69 -3.75 -0.50
C ALA A 24 -23.24 -3.25 -0.37
N VAL A 25 -22.67 -3.30 0.84
CA VAL A 25 -21.25 -2.97 1.08
C VAL A 25 -20.34 -3.96 0.34
N SER A 26 -20.69 -5.24 0.34
CA SER A 26 -19.97 -6.29 -0.38
C SER A 26 -19.94 -6.05 -1.89
N ASP A 27 -21.10 -5.79 -2.50
CA ASP A 27 -21.21 -5.56 -3.94
C ASP A 27 -20.48 -4.30 -4.38
N THR A 28 -20.62 -3.22 -3.60
CA THR A 28 -19.99 -1.93 -3.90
C THR A 28 -18.47 -2.02 -3.77
N SER A 29 -17.96 -2.65 -2.70
CA SER A 29 -16.52 -2.81 -2.50
C SER A 29 -15.88 -3.71 -3.54
N PHE A 30 -16.59 -4.78 -3.96
CA PHE A 30 -16.17 -5.64 -5.06
C PHE A 30 -16.17 -4.90 -6.40
N ALA A 31 -17.19 -4.08 -6.69
CA ALA A 31 -17.23 -3.27 -7.90
C ALA A 31 -16.04 -2.29 -7.96
N PHE A 32 -15.74 -1.58 -6.86
CA PHE A 32 -14.55 -0.73 -6.80
C PHE A 32 -13.27 -1.53 -7.00
N TYR A 33 -13.13 -2.67 -6.31
CA TYR A 33 -11.95 -3.53 -6.45
C TYR A 33 -11.77 -4.00 -7.90
N MET A 34 -12.82 -4.47 -8.55
CA MET A 34 -12.77 -4.92 -9.94
C MET A 34 -12.44 -3.78 -10.90
N ILE A 35 -13.02 -2.60 -10.72
CA ILE A 35 -12.69 -1.45 -11.56
C ILE A 35 -11.22 -1.05 -11.35
N PHE A 36 -10.75 -0.85 -10.12
CA PHE A 36 -9.41 -0.30 -9.86
C PHE A 36 -8.27 -1.29 -10.04
N LEU A 37 -8.50 -2.58 -9.76
CA LEU A 37 -7.46 -3.61 -9.78
C LEU A 37 -7.71 -4.71 -10.82
N GLY A 38 -8.96 -5.13 -11.04
CA GLY A 38 -9.31 -6.14 -12.04
C GLY A 38 -9.18 -5.62 -13.48
N PHE A 39 -9.74 -4.44 -13.77
CA PHE A 39 -9.62 -3.74 -15.05
C PHE A 39 -8.46 -2.75 -15.02
N SER A 40 -7.33 -3.20 -14.53
CA SER A 40 -6.16 -2.38 -14.29
C SER A 40 -4.93 -2.99 -14.91
N PRO A 41 -3.99 -2.14 -15.31
CA PRO A 41 -2.65 -2.57 -15.59
C PRO A 41 -2.01 -3.54 -14.60
N TYR A 42 -2.26 -3.24 -13.33
CA TYR A 42 -1.77 -4.00 -12.20
C TYR A 42 -2.43 -5.38 -12.06
N PHE A 43 -3.38 -5.76 -12.92
CA PHE A 43 -3.92 -7.12 -13.00
C PHE A 43 -2.94 -8.08 -13.67
N TYR A 44 -2.37 -7.66 -14.80
CA TYR A 44 -1.52 -8.51 -15.64
C TYR A 44 -0.02 -8.29 -15.37
N ALA A 45 0.41 -7.07 -15.04
CA ALA A 45 1.80 -6.77 -14.79
C ALA A 45 2.13 -7.03 -13.31
N MET A 46 3.14 -7.86 -13.06
CA MET A 46 3.57 -8.15 -11.70
C MET A 46 4.04 -6.86 -11.02
N TYR A 47 3.26 -6.41 -10.05
CA TYR A 47 3.58 -5.27 -9.22
C TYR A 47 3.57 -5.71 -7.77
N THR A 48 4.62 -5.36 -7.05
CA THR A 48 4.92 -5.88 -5.71
C THR A 48 3.88 -5.55 -4.65
N ASP A 49 3.02 -4.55 -4.87
CA ASP A 49 1.97 -4.18 -3.93
C ASP A 49 0.69 -5.02 -4.13
N ILE A 50 0.62 -5.87 -5.17
CA ILE A 50 -0.54 -6.72 -5.47
C ILE A 50 -0.53 -8.05 -4.70
N PRO A 51 0.59 -8.82 -4.63
CA PRO A 51 0.63 -10.07 -3.88
C PRO A 51 0.16 -10.00 -2.42
N PRO A 52 0.44 -8.93 -1.65
CA PRO A 52 -0.03 -8.81 -0.27
C PRO A 52 -1.55 -8.57 -0.13
N LEU A 53 -2.26 -8.13 -1.18
CA LEU A 53 -3.66 -7.68 -1.06
C LEU A 53 -4.64 -8.71 -0.47
N PRO A 54 -4.63 -9.99 -0.85
CA PRO A 54 -5.51 -10.98 -0.23
C PRO A 54 -5.25 -11.13 1.25
N VAL A 55 -3.98 -11.03 1.64
CA VAL A 55 -3.52 -11.19 3.01
C VAL A 55 -3.89 -9.95 3.83
N ILE A 56 -3.73 -8.74 3.28
CA ILE A 56 -4.19 -7.48 3.90
C ILE A 56 -5.71 -7.48 4.08
N ALA A 57 -6.47 -7.89 3.06
CA ALA A 57 -7.92 -8.01 3.17
C ALA A 57 -8.31 -9.00 4.28
N TRP A 58 -7.61 -10.14 4.39
CA TRP A 58 -7.84 -11.09 5.47
C TRP A 58 -7.48 -10.51 6.85
N GLN A 59 -6.39 -9.76 6.98
CA GLN A 59 -6.02 -9.07 8.23
C GLN A 59 -7.11 -8.10 8.69
N ILE A 60 -7.74 -7.37 7.77
CA ILE A 60 -8.86 -6.46 8.08
C ILE A 60 -9.97 -7.25 8.77
N PHE A 61 -10.39 -8.38 8.20
CA PHE A 61 -11.50 -9.16 8.75
C PHE A 61 -11.13 -9.89 10.05
N LEU A 62 -9.89 -10.38 10.19
CA LEU A 62 -9.41 -10.90 11.47
C LEU A 62 -9.47 -9.83 12.58
N ALA A 63 -9.04 -8.61 12.27
CA ALA A 63 -9.13 -7.49 13.21
C ALA A 63 -10.59 -7.16 13.57
N LEU A 64 -11.49 -7.14 12.58
CA LEU A 64 -12.92 -6.92 12.81
C LEU A 64 -13.55 -8.03 13.67
N ASP A 65 -13.24 -9.30 13.41
CA ASP A 65 -13.69 -10.43 14.22
C ASP A 65 -13.27 -10.29 15.69
N ILE A 66 -12.02 -9.87 15.93
CA ILE A 66 -11.49 -9.68 17.30
C ILE A 66 -12.19 -8.50 18.00
N LEU A 67 -12.46 -7.42 17.27
CA LEU A 67 -13.12 -6.23 17.80
C LEU A 67 -14.60 -6.48 18.12
N GLN A 68 -15.27 -7.34 17.33
CA GLN A 68 -16.70 -7.63 17.44
C GLN A 68 -17.02 -8.82 18.36
N SER A 69 -16.02 -9.64 18.73
CA SER A 69 -16.24 -10.82 19.57
C SER A 69 -15.88 -10.58 21.03
N ASP A 70 -16.74 -11.09 21.93
CA ASP A 70 -16.47 -11.14 23.37
C ASP A 70 -15.84 -12.47 23.83
N ASP A 71 -15.73 -13.46 22.95
CA ASP A 71 -15.12 -14.75 23.27
C ASP A 71 -13.60 -14.62 23.40
N LYS A 72 -13.10 -14.71 24.63
CA LYS A 72 -11.68 -14.62 24.95
C LYS A 72 -10.85 -15.69 24.25
N LYS A 73 -11.30 -16.95 24.22
CA LYS A 73 -10.53 -18.06 23.63
C LYS A 73 -10.44 -17.90 22.11
N LYS A 74 -11.57 -17.61 21.47
CA LYS A 74 -11.63 -17.29 20.03
C LYS A 74 -10.71 -16.11 19.70
N ASN A 75 -10.77 -15.03 20.48
CA ASN A 75 -9.95 -13.85 20.24
C ASN A 75 -8.45 -14.08 20.40
N ILE A 76 -8.01 -14.91 21.36
CA ILE A 76 -6.60 -15.31 21.48
C ILE A 76 -6.16 -16.04 20.21
N LEU A 77 -6.95 -17.02 19.74
CA LEU A 77 -6.65 -17.75 18.51
C LEU A 77 -6.60 -16.83 17.29
N LEU A 78 -7.60 -15.95 17.13
CA LEU A 78 -7.64 -14.98 16.03
C LEU A 78 -6.48 -13.99 16.10
N THR A 79 -6.07 -13.56 17.29
CA THR A 79 -4.94 -12.66 17.48
C THR A 79 -3.62 -13.36 17.16
N ALA A 80 -3.47 -14.64 17.52
CA ALA A 80 -2.32 -15.44 17.12
C ALA A 80 -2.26 -15.59 15.59
N THR A 81 -3.38 -15.91 14.95
CA THR A 81 -3.50 -15.97 13.48
C THR A 81 -3.16 -14.62 12.84
N LEU A 82 -3.67 -13.52 13.40
CA LEU A 82 -3.35 -12.17 12.95
C LEU A 82 -1.84 -11.89 13.00
N GLY A 83 -1.14 -12.32 14.05
CA GLY A 83 0.33 -12.19 14.14
C GLY A 83 1.07 -13.02 13.08
N VAL A 84 0.65 -14.26 12.81
CA VAL A 84 1.21 -15.10 11.73
C VAL A 84 1.03 -14.41 10.38
N VAL A 85 -0.20 -13.99 10.08
CA VAL A 85 -0.57 -13.33 8.83
C VAL A 85 0.23 -12.03 8.66
N THR A 86 0.37 -11.23 9.72
CA THR A 86 1.22 -10.04 9.70
C THR A 86 2.69 -10.37 9.47
N GLY A 87 3.22 -11.43 10.08
CA GLY A 87 4.59 -11.88 9.84
C GLY A 87 4.84 -12.10 8.35
N VAL A 88 3.93 -12.80 7.67
CA VAL A 88 3.99 -13.01 6.20
C VAL A 88 3.90 -11.69 5.44
N VAL A 89 2.94 -10.82 5.78
CA VAL A 89 2.77 -9.53 5.09
C VAL A 89 4.02 -8.66 5.19
N ILE A 90 4.66 -8.57 6.37
CA ILE A 90 5.84 -7.72 6.56
C ILE A 90 7.05 -8.22 5.79
N LEU A 91 7.21 -9.54 5.65
CA LEU A 91 8.25 -10.12 4.80
C LEU A 91 8.07 -9.74 3.33
N MET A 92 6.82 -9.52 2.88
CA MET A 92 6.52 -9.08 1.52
C MET A 92 6.59 -7.55 1.38
N ARG A 93 5.91 -6.83 2.28
CA ARG A 93 5.71 -5.38 2.27
C ARG A 93 5.54 -4.81 3.69
N PRO A 94 6.55 -4.09 4.22
CA PRO A 94 6.50 -3.46 5.53
C PRO A 94 5.30 -2.52 5.81
N PRO A 95 4.76 -1.75 4.85
CA PRO A 95 3.65 -0.85 5.12
C PRO A 95 2.36 -1.53 5.62
N GLY A 96 2.22 -2.85 5.43
CA GLY A 96 1.09 -3.62 5.99
C GLY A 96 0.97 -3.51 7.52
N PHE A 97 2.03 -3.09 8.22
CA PHE A 97 2.01 -2.89 9.68
C PHE A 97 1.09 -1.75 10.12
N VAL A 98 0.80 -0.79 9.25
CA VAL A 98 -0.08 0.37 9.55
C VAL A 98 -1.46 -0.09 10.02
N LEU A 99 -1.99 -1.17 9.43
CA LEU A 99 -3.27 -1.75 9.82
C LEU A 99 -3.25 -2.24 11.27
N LEU A 100 -2.13 -2.83 11.72
CA LEU A 100 -2.00 -3.37 13.07
C LEU A 100 -1.86 -2.24 14.10
N ILE A 101 -1.19 -1.15 13.74
CA ILE A 101 -1.14 0.06 14.56
C ILE A 101 -2.57 0.57 14.80
N ALA A 102 -3.39 0.68 13.74
CA ALA A 102 -4.78 1.10 13.88
C ALA A 102 -5.60 0.16 14.77
N PHE A 103 -5.46 -1.16 14.59
CA PHE A 103 -6.14 -2.16 15.43
C PHE A 103 -5.80 -2.02 16.92
N PHE A 104 -4.51 -1.97 17.27
CA PHE A 104 -4.08 -1.82 18.66
C PHE A 104 -4.43 -0.44 19.23
N MET A 105 -4.45 0.61 18.39
CA MET A 105 -4.90 1.93 18.81
C MET A 105 -6.39 1.93 19.20
N VAL A 106 -7.26 1.23 18.45
CA VAL A 106 -8.66 1.05 18.86
C VAL A 106 -8.75 0.32 20.19
N LEU A 107 -8.04 -0.81 20.36
CA LEU A 107 -8.04 -1.54 21.64
C LEU A 107 -7.54 -0.70 22.81
N PHE A 108 -6.51 0.12 22.60
CA PHE A 108 -5.98 1.06 23.59
C PHE A 108 -7.03 2.10 24.00
N LEU A 109 -7.68 2.73 23.02
CA LEU A 109 -8.71 3.74 23.26
C LEU A 109 -9.97 3.19 23.95
N LYS A 110 -10.25 1.89 23.85
CA LYS A 110 -11.33 1.23 24.60
C LYS A 110 -11.03 1.07 26.11
N GLY A 111 -9.82 1.38 26.57
CA GLY A 111 -9.47 1.44 27.99
C GLY A 111 -9.33 0.09 28.71
N ASN A 112 -9.42 -1.05 28.02
CA ASN A 112 -9.22 -2.36 28.63
C ASN A 112 -7.76 -2.84 28.53
N ALA A 113 -6.92 -2.31 29.42
CA ALA A 113 -5.48 -2.58 29.43
C ALA A 113 -5.13 -4.08 29.53
N LYS A 114 -5.87 -4.87 30.32
CA LYS A 114 -5.63 -6.31 30.47
C LYS A 114 -5.87 -7.08 29.16
N LYS A 115 -7.01 -6.82 28.49
CA LYS A 115 -7.33 -7.43 27.19
C LYS A 115 -6.32 -7.00 26.13
N MET A 116 -5.98 -5.71 26.10
CA MET A 116 -4.99 -5.15 25.17
C MET A 116 -3.61 -5.80 25.33
N VAL A 117 -3.07 -5.88 26.55
CA VAL A 117 -1.74 -6.47 26.82
C VAL A 117 -1.73 -7.95 26.43
N LEU A 118 -2.77 -8.71 26.79
CA LEU A 118 -2.87 -10.12 26.42
C LEU A 118 -2.84 -10.32 24.90
N PHE A 119 -3.63 -9.54 24.16
CA PHE A 119 -3.69 -9.62 22.71
C PHE A 119 -2.37 -9.16 22.09
N PHE A 120 -1.76 -8.10 22.61
CA PHE A 120 -0.47 -7.61 22.14
C PHE A 120 0.65 -8.64 22.32
N LEU A 121 0.73 -9.29 23.50
CA LEU A 121 1.73 -10.35 23.75
C LEU A 121 1.47 -11.58 22.86
N THR A 122 0.21 -12.00 22.71
CA THR A 122 -0.16 -13.12 21.84
C THR A 122 0.23 -12.84 20.39
N PHE A 123 -0.06 -11.63 19.91
CA PHE A 123 0.33 -11.15 18.59
C PHE A 123 1.85 -11.14 18.44
N LEU A 124 2.58 -10.56 19.39
CA LEU A 124 4.04 -10.46 19.33
C LEU A 124 4.72 -11.84 19.28
N LEU A 125 4.21 -12.81 20.04
CA LEU A 125 4.73 -14.18 20.03
C LEU A 125 4.57 -14.82 18.65
N SER A 126 3.35 -14.82 18.09
CA SER A 126 3.13 -15.46 16.79
C SER A 126 3.78 -14.68 15.64
N PHE A 127 3.71 -13.35 15.66
CA PHE A 127 4.41 -12.48 14.71
C PHE A 127 5.93 -12.70 14.76
N GLY A 128 6.52 -12.70 15.95
CA GLY A 128 7.96 -12.87 16.15
C GLY A 128 8.45 -14.22 15.64
N LEU A 129 7.68 -15.29 15.88
CA LEU A 129 7.96 -16.62 15.34
C LEU A 129 7.93 -16.62 13.81
N THR A 130 6.87 -16.11 13.19
CA THR A 130 6.74 -16.11 11.72
C THR A 130 7.75 -15.19 11.05
N PHE A 131 7.95 -13.97 11.55
CA PHE A 131 8.91 -13.03 11.01
C PHE A 131 10.36 -13.52 11.21
N GLY A 132 10.67 -14.07 12.38
CA GLY A 132 11.98 -14.66 12.68
C GLY A 132 12.28 -15.86 11.79
N ALA A 133 11.34 -16.80 11.66
CA ALA A 133 11.48 -17.94 10.75
C ALA A 133 11.65 -17.49 9.29
N GLY A 134 10.86 -16.53 8.83
CA GLY A 134 10.97 -16.00 7.47
C GLY A 134 12.33 -15.35 7.19
N ASN A 135 12.83 -14.52 8.10
CA ASN A 135 14.16 -13.92 7.95
C ASN A 135 15.28 -14.97 8.03
N TYR A 136 15.13 -16.00 8.86
CA TYR A 136 16.05 -17.12 8.91
C TYR A 136 16.10 -17.83 7.54
N LEU A 137 14.95 -18.12 6.93
CA LEU A 137 14.87 -18.74 5.60
C LEU A 137 15.49 -17.84 4.52
N ILE A 138 15.22 -16.53 4.53
CA ILE A 138 15.81 -15.56 3.59
C ILE A 138 17.34 -15.50 3.73
N LYS A 139 17.88 -15.68 4.93
CA LYS A 139 19.33 -15.66 5.17
C LYS A 139 20.02 -16.96 4.70
N HIS A 140 19.31 -18.10 4.72
CA HIS A 140 19.89 -19.41 4.42
C HIS A 140 19.50 -19.98 3.04
N GLN A 141 18.66 -19.29 2.28
CA GLN A 141 18.34 -19.66 0.90
C GLN A 141 19.57 -19.55 -0.02
N ARG A 142 19.59 -20.35 -1.09
CA ARG A 142 20.69 -20.40 -2.08
C ARG A 142 20.28 -19.98 -3.49
N GLU A 143 19.01 -19.61 -3.68
CA GLU A 143 18.42 -19.26 -4.99
C GLU A 143 18.89 -17.90 -5.49
N VAL A 144 19.08 -16.93 -4.58
CA VAL A 144 19.43 -15.54 -4.92
C VAL A 144 20.65 -15.10 -4.11
N THR A 145 21.72 -14.70 -4.79
CA THR A 145 22.90 -14.14 -4.12
C THR A 145 22.60 -12.75 -3.58
N LEU A 146 22.53 -12.63 -2.26
CA LEU A 146 22.34 -11.35 -1.59
C LEU A 146 23.69 -10.66 -1.39
N LEU A 147 23.92 -9.54 -2.09
CA LEU A 147 25.12 -8.73 -1.89
C LEU A 147 25.07 -8.09 -0.49
N GLN A 148 26.07 -8.38 0.33
CA GLN A 148 26.23 -7.80 1.66
C GLN A 148 27.41 -6.83 1.64
N GLY A 149 27.21 -5.65 2.22
CA GLY A 149 28.22 -4.60 2.29
C GLY A 149 27.69 -3.35 2.96
N GLU A 150 28.60 -2.52 3.49
CA GLU A 150 28.24 -1.27 4.12
C GLU A 150 27.59 -0.30 3.13
N GLY A 151 26.45 0.27 3.51
CA GLY A 151 25.74 1.25 2.69
C GLY A 151 25.14 0.69 1.39
N LEU A 152 24.95 -0.63 1.30
CA LEU A 152 24.20 -1.28 0.21
C LEU A 152 22.72 -1.47 0.54
N SER A 153 22.40 -1.67 1.84
CA SER A 153 21.04 -1.90 2.29
C SER A 153 20.21 -0.61 2.30
N LYS A 154 18.98 -0.69 1.81
CA LYS A 154 18.01 0.41 1.79
C LYS A 154 17.07 0.28 2.99
N GLY A 155 17.43 0.92 4.10
CA GLY A 155 16.61 0.93 5.32
C GLY A 155 15.44 1.93 5.28
N ALA A 156 14.58 1.87 6.30
CA ALA A 156 13.40 2.74 6.41
C ALA A 156 13.71 4.23 6.33
N LEU A 157 14.83 4.68 6.93
CA LEU A 157 15.26 6.08 6.89
C LEU A 157 15.55 6.57 5.46
N LEU A 158 15.99 5.68 4.55
CA LEU A 158 16.17 6.07 3.15
C LEU A 158 14.83 6.49 2.52
N PHE A 159 13.75 5.80 2.86
CA PHE A 159 12.42 6.11 2.37
C PHE A 159 11.82 7.35 3.03
N VAL A 160 12.22 7.67 4.28
CA VAL A 160 11.93 8.97 4.89
C VAL A 160 12.65 10.09 4.12
N ASN A 161 13.94 9.90 3.82
CA ASN A 161 14.70 10.85 3.00
C ASN A 161 14.09 11.05 1.62
N LEU A 162 13.70 9.95 0.94
CA LEU A 162 12.98 10.00 -0.33
C LEU A 162 11.64 10.76 -0.19
N GLY A 163 10.94 10.53 0.93
CA GLY A 163 9.70 11.20 1.28
C GLY A 163 9.82 12.72 1.41
N LEU A 164 10.98 13.23 1.81
CA LEU A 164 11.30 14.66 1.94
C LEU A 164 11.72 15.33 0.63
N THR A 165 11.84 14.58 -0.46
CA THR A 165 12.01 15.19 -1.80
C THR A 165 10.73 15.92 -2.20
N GLN A 166 10.79 16.93 -3.08
CA GLN A 166 9.64 17.81 -3.39
C GLN A 166 8.32 17.07 -3.63
N TYR A 167 8.34 15.98 -4.39
CA TYR A 167 7.17 15.15 -4.70
C TYR A 167 7.11 13.84 -3.90
N GLY A 168 8.04 13.59 -3.00
CA GLY A 168 8.06 12.40 -2.13
C GLY A 168 8.46 11.08 -2.80
N HIS A 169 8.92 11.12 -4.05
CA HIS A 169 9.41 9.96 -4.80
C HIS A 169 10.51 10.31 -5.81
N ASN A 170 11.13 11.50 -5.70
CA ASN A 170 12.17 11.92 -6.64
C ASN A 170 13.50 11.22 -6.33
N GLN A 171 13.69 10.03 -6.92
CA GLN A 171 14.88 9.21 -6.68
C GLN A 171 16.17 9.85 -7.19
N GLU A 172 16.09 10.69 -8.24
CA GLU A 172 17.25 11.39 -8.78
C GLU A 172 17.74 12.49 -7.82
N ASP A 173 16.82 13.28 -7.28
CA ASP A 173 17.11 14.27 -6.23
C ASP A 173 17.68 13.59 -4.97
N MET A 174 17.02 12.55 -4.47
CA MET A 174 17.53 11.78 -3.33
C MET A 174 18.96 11.25 -3.59
N LYS A 175 19.22 10.73 -4.80
CA LYS A 175 20.55 10.23 -5.16
C LYS A 175 21.59 11.35 -5.20
N LYS A 176 21.29 12.49 -5.84
CA LYS A 176 22.17 13.66 -5.88
C LYS A 176 22.50 14.13 -4.46
N GLY A 177 21.48 14.25 -3.61
CA GLY A 177 21.64 14.64 -2.21
C GLY A 177 22.44 13.66 -1.36
N LEU A 178 22.45 12.37 -1.67
CA LEU A 178 23.29 11.39 -0.94
C LEU A 178 24.73 11.35 -1.46
N LEU A 179 24.94 11.58 -2.76
CA LEU A 179 26.26 11.51 -3.38
C LEU A 179 27.23 12.59 -2.87
N GLN A 180 26.73 13.71 -2.34
CA GLN A 180 27.58 14.75 -1.73
C GLN A 180 28.38 14.26 -0.51
N TYR A 181 27.93 13.18 0.15
CA TYR A 181 28.63 12.58 1.29
C TYR A 181 29.57 11.44 0.88
N VAL A 182 29.60 11.09 -0.41
CA VAL A 182 30.48 10.06 -0.96
C VAL A 182 31.71 10.73 -1.56
N GLU A 183 32.89 10.17 -1.25
CA GLU A 183 34.17 10.62 -1.81
C GLU A 183 34.11 10.74 -3.35
N PRO A 184 34.62 11.82 -3.96
CA PRO A 184 34.51 12.07 -5.40
C PRO A 184 34.95 10.89 -6.28
N GLU A 185 36.02 10.21 -5.91
CA GLU A 185 36.56 9.04 -6.62
C GLU A 185 35.62 7.81 -6.59
N LYS A 186 34.77 7.72 -5.57
CA LYS A 186 33.82 6.62 -5.38
C LYS A 186 32.44 6.94 -5.96
N GLN A 187 32.11 8.20 -6.27
CA GLN A 187 30.78 8.59 -6.72
C GLN A 187 30.31 7.86 -7.99
N LYS A 188 31.23 7.57 -8.92
CA LYS A 188 30.92 6.83 -10.16
C LYS A 188 30.93 5.31 -10.00
N LYS A 189 31.43 4.77 -8.88
CA LYS A 189 31.47 3.33 -8.63
C LYS A 189 30.05 2.81 -8.38
N TYR A 190 29.72 1.68 -9.00
CA TYR A 190 28.50 0.96 -8.65
C TYR A 190 28.60 0.49 -7.20
N ASN A 191 27.51 0.54 -6.44
CA ASN A 191 27.50 0.14 -5.03
C ASN A 191 28.53 0.88 -4.16
N ASN A 192 28.69 2.19 -4.39
CA ASN A 192 29.63 3.07 -3.67
C ASN A 192 29.34 3.34 -2.18
N GLY A 193 28.41 2.62 -1.57
CA GLY A 193 28.02 2.80 -0.17
C GLY A 193 27.17 4.05 0.10
N MET A 194 26.57 4.68 -0.91
CA MET A 194 25.76 5.90 -0.71
C MET A 194 24.58 5.76 0.27
N PHE A 195 24.13 4.52 0.57
CA PHE A 195 23.03 4.27 1.50
C PHE A 195 23.51 4.01 2.94
N LYS A 196 24.73 4.42 3.30
CA LYS A 196 25.16 4.43 4.71
C LYS A 196 24.18 5.23 5.56
N THR A 197 23.77 4.66 6.70
CA THR A 197 22.80 5.30 7.61
C THR A 197 23.25 6.70 8.03
N GLU A 198 24.55 6.90 8.25
CA GLU A 198 25.11 8.23 8.56
C GLU A 198 24.85 9.28 7.47
N TYR A 199 25.00 8.92 6.19
CA TYR A 199 24.76 9.83 5.06
C TYR A 199 23.28 10.15 4.92
N ILE A 200 22.43 9.13 5.09
CA ILE A 200 20.97 9.29 5.08
C ILE A 200 20.52 10.23 6.19
N VAL A 201 21.03 10.06 7.42
CA VAL A 201 20.66 10.94 8.54
C VAL A 201 21.15 12.37 8.32
N LYS A 202 22.37 12.56 7.80
CA LYS A 202 22.87 13.90 7.44
C LYS A 202 21.97 14.56 6.39
N GLU A 203 21.56 13.82 5.37
CA GLU A 203 20.69 14.33 4.32
C GLU A 203 19.28 14.69 4.81
N ILE A 204 18.67 13.86 5.65
CA ILE A 204 17.38 14.15 6.27
C ILE A 204 17.46 15.45 7.07
N LYS A 205 18.50 15.62 7.90
CA LYS A 205 18.71 16.83 8.69
C LYS A 205 18.87 18.06 7.80
N ARG A 206 19.66 17.95 6.71
CA ARG A 206 19.82 19.03 5.73
C ARG A 206 18.47 19.44 5.11
N ARG A 207 17.70 18.47 4.60
CA ARG A 207 16.38 18.73 3.99
C ARG A 207 15.39 19.34 4.97
N LEU A 208 15.34 18.84 6.19
CA LEU A 208 14.48 19.40 7.24
C LEU A 208 14.86 20.84 7.59
N ALA A 209 16.16 21.18 7.59
CA ALA A 209 16.62 22.54 7.81
C ALA A 209 16.31 23.51 6.67
N GLU A 210 16.07 23.00 5.45
CA GLU A 210 15.66 23.80 4.28
C GLU A 210 14.17 24.16 4.30
N PHE A 211 13.37 23.46 5.13
CA PHE A 211 11.97 23.78 5.29
C PHE A 211 11.76 24.86 6.35
N THR A 212 10.90 25.83 6.03
CA THR A 212 10.18 26.62 7.03
C THR A 212 8.87 25.90 7.37
N PRO A 213 8.17 26.23 8.46
CA PRO A 213 6.88 25.62 8.77
C PRO A 213 5.87 25.73 7.61
N LEU A 214 5.87 26.85 6.89
CA LEU A 214 4.99 27.08 5.75
C LEU A 214 5.40 26.24 4.53
N THR A 215 6.69 26.20 4.17
CA THR A 215 7.13 25.39 3.02
C THR A 215 7.02 23.89 3.30
N PHE A 216 7.16 23.47 4.56
CA PHE A 216 6.89 22.09 4.96
C PHE A 216 5.41 21.74 4.80
N LEU A 217 4.50 22.60 5.28
CA LEU A 217 3.06 22.38 5.11
C LEU A 217 2.66 22.32 3.62
N TRP A 218 3.24 23.20 2.81
CA TRP A 218 3.05 23.17 1.36
C TRP A 218 3.57 21.87 0.74
N HIS A 219 4.76 21.42 1.13
CA HIS A 219 5.31 20.14 0.70
C HIS A 219 4.38 18.97 1.04
N LEU A 220 3.87 18.89 2.28
CA LEU A 220 2.94 17.85 2.69
C LEU A 220 1.64 17.90 1.87
N THR A 221 1.10 19.10 1.64
CA THR A 221 -0.15 19.29 0.88
C THR A 221 0.01 18.89 -0.58
N LEU A 222 1.09 19.34 -1.22
CA LEU A 222 1.43 18.96 -2.60
C LEU A 222 1.61 17.45 -2.73
N LYS A 223 2.40 16.85 -1.83
CA LYS A 223 2.66 15.42 -1.82
C LYS A 223 1.37 14.62 -1.62
N GLN A 224 0.50 15.03 -0.68
CA GLN A 224 -0.79 14.38 -0.48
C GLN A 224 -1.67 14.50 -1.72
N SER A 225 -1.77 15.70 -2.31
CA SER A 225 -2.57 15.95 -3.51
C SER A 225 -2.18 15.00 -4.65
N ILE A 226 -0.88 14.89 -4.96
CA ILE A 226 -0.40 13.99 -6.02
C ILE A 226 -0.59 12.52 -5.64
N THR A 227 -0.53 12.18 -4.35
CA THR A 227 -0.77 10.81 -3.87
C THR A 227 -2.22 10.37 -4.10
N VAL A 228 -3.18 11.30 -4.16
CA VAL A 228 -4.61 10.97 -4.27
C VAL A 228 -5.26 11.45 -5.58
N SER A 229 -4.49 12.02 -6.52
CA SER A 229 -5.06 12.72 -7.68
C SER A 229 -5.42 11.82 -8.86
N ASP A 230 -4.71 10.71 -9.06
CA ASP A 230 -4.79 9.89 -10.29
C ASP A 230 -5.60 8.60 -10.11
N GLY A 231 -6.82 8.55 -10.66
CA GLY A 231 -7.72 7.39 -10.62
C GLY A 231 -7.22 6.15 -11.39
N ALA A 232 -6.25 6.29 -12.30
CA ALA A 232 -5.59 5.14 -12.93
C ALA A 232 -4.44 4.57 -12.08
N LEU A 233 -4.33 5.00 -10.82
CA LEU A 233 -3.37 4.52 -9.85
C LEU A 233 -1.91 4.69 -10.31
N GLY A 234 -1.57 5.80 -10.97
CA GLY A 234 -0.17 6.15 -11.27
C GLY A 234 0.56 5.15 -12.16
N TRP A 235 -0.15 4.52 -13.10
CA TRP A 235 0.43 3.57 -14.05
C TRP A 235 1.61 4.21 -14.83
N PRO A 236 2.80 3.58 -14.84
CA PRO A 236 4.00 4.24 -15.37
C PRO A 236 4.39 3.85 -16.80
N TYR A 237 3.77 2.84 -17.41
CA TYR A 237 4.29 2.28 -18.67
C TYR A 237 3.85 3.09 -19.89
N THR A 238 4.81 3.23 -20.81
CA THR A 238 4.73 4.05 -22.01
C THR A 238 4.79 3.20 -23.26
N ALA A 239 4.80 3.80 -24.46
CA ALA A 239 5.04 3.01 -25.67
C ALA A 239 6.37 2.23 -25.58
N VAL A 240 6.42 1.02 -26.16
CA VAL A 240 7.59 0.12 -26.12
C VAL A 240 8.89 0.82 -26.54
N SER A 241 8.83 1.71 -27.55
CA SER A 241 9.97 2.49 -28.02
C SER A 241 10.53 3.50 -27.00
N LYS A 242 9.76 3.83 -25.97
CA LYS A 242 10.10 4.79 -24.91
C LYS A 242 10.33 4.11 -23.55
N GLU A 243 10.11 2.81 -23.45
CA GLU A 243 10.34 2.07 -22.21
C GLU A 243 11.85 1.88 -21.97
N LYS A 244 12.33 2.27 -20.78
CA LYS A 244 13.73 1.99 -20.36
C LYS A 244 14.02 0.49 -20.21
N THR A 245 13.00 -0.34 -20.05
CA THR A 245 13.08 -1.80 -19.94
C THR A 245 11.82 -2.35 -20.59
N ALA A 246 11.95 -2.93 -21.78
CA ALA A 246 10.80 -3.36 -22.56
C ALA A 246 10.04 -4.47 -21.82
N TYR A 247 8.78 -4.22 -21.45
CA TYR A 247 7.87 -5.30 -21.07
C TYR A 247 7.39 -5.99 -22.34
N ILE A 248 8.29 -6.72 -23.00
CA ILE A 248 7.86 -7.65 -24.04
C ILE A 248 7.26 -8.82 -23.29
N ASN A 249 5.94 -8.81 -23.13
CA ASN A 249 5.20 -10.02 -22.79
C ASN A 249 5.76 -11.13 -23.70
N PRO A 250 6.23 -12.28 -23.16
CA PRO A 250 6.73 -13.38 -23.99
C PRO A 250 5.72 -13.82 -25.06
N LEU A 251 4.44 -13.56 -24.82
CA LEU A 251 3.34 -13.81 -25.74
C LEU A 251 3.10 -12.70 -26.78
N TYR A 252 3.87 -11.61 -26.76
CA TYR A 252 3.71 -10.49 -27.69
C TYR A 252 3.93 -10.92 -29.13
N THR A 253 4.92 -11.76 -29.40
CA THR A 253 5.17 -12.34 -30.73
C THR A 253 3.96 -13.09 -31.28
N PHE A 254 3.20 -13.76 -30.41
CA PHE A 254 1.97 -14.50 -30.75
C PHE A 254 0.71 -13.63 -30.78
N THR A 255 0.74 -12.44 -30.17
CA THR A 255 -0.44 -11.56 -30.00
C THR A 255 -0.30 -10.21 -30.71
N LYS A 256 0.79 -9.99 -31.46
CA LYS A 256 1.06 -8.73 -32.16
C LYS A 256 -0.01 -8.40 -33.21
N ASN A 257 -0.48 -9.40 -33.94
CA ASN A 257 -1.47 -9.25 -35.02
C ASN A 257 -2.92 -9.48 -34.55
N ASN A 258 -3.13 -9.70 -33.24
CA ASN A 258 -4.46 -9.93 -32.69
C ASN A 258 -5.10 -8.60 -32.34
N MET A 259 -6.26 -8.30 -32.94
CA MET A 259 -6.98 -7.04 -32.76
C MET A 259 -7.37 -6.75 -31.30
N ILE A 260 -7.80 -7.78 -30.55
CA ILE A 260 -8.18 -7.63 -29.14
C ILE A 260 -6.95 -7.31 -28.29
N ALA A 261 -5.85 -8.03 -28.52
CA ALA A 261 -4.60 -7.81 -27.80
C ALA A 261 -4.02 -6.42 -28.11
N GLU A 262 -4.14 -5.95 -29.35
CA GLU A 262 -3.76 -4.60 -29.75
C GLU A 262 -4.63 -3.55 -29.05
N TRP A 263 -5.94 -3.73 -29.04
CA TRP A 263 -6.86 -2.86 -28.32
C TRP A 263 -6.51 -2.77 -26.83
N ILE A 264 -6.28 -3.91 -26.14
CA ILE A 264 -5.86 -3.94 -24.74
C ILE A 264 -4.54 -3.15 -24.55
N ARG A 265 -3.54 -3.37 -25.41
CA ARG A 265 -2.25 -2.65 -25.39
C ARG A 265 -2.43 -1.14 -25.46
N GLN A 266 -3.23 -0.67 -26.41
CA GLN A 266 -3.42 0.75 -26.69
C GLN A 266 -4.34 1.45 -25.69
N PHE A 267 -5.41 0.79 -25.22
CA PHE A 267 -6.41 1.40 -24.35
C PHE A 267 -6.08 1.28 -22.86
N ILE A 268 -5.49 0.16 -22.42
CA ILE A 268 -5.30 -0.13 -20.99
C ILE A 268 -3.83 0.03 -20.57
N LEU A 269 -2.87 -0.40 -21.39
CA LEU A 269 -1.46 -0.51 -20.94
C LEU A 269 -0.58 0.68 -21.35
N THR A 270 -0.83 1.32 -22.48
CA THR A 270 0.10 2.33 -23.02
C THR A 270 -0.33 3.74 -22.64
N LYS A 271 0.29 4.33 -21.61
CA LYS A 271 -0.14 5.63 -21.05
C LYS A 271 -0.16 6.79 -22.06
N ASP A 272 0.83 6.84 -22.94
CA ASP A 272 1.03 7.91 -23.93
C ASP A 272 0.28 7.67 -25.24
N HIS A 273 -0.48 6.57 -25.34
CA HIS A 273 -1.40 6.37 -26.45
C HIS A 273 -2.66 7.23 -26.26
N PRO A 274 -3.19 7.92 -27.30
CA PRO A 274 -4.38 8.77 -27.16
C PRO A 274 -5.59 8.06 -26.54
N ASN A 275 -5.78 6.79 -26.89
CA ASN A 275 -6.89 5.97 -26.37
C ASN A 275 -6.85 5.71 -24.85
N TYR A 276 -5.66 5.78 -24.23
CA TYR A 276 -5.53 5.66 -22.78
C TYR A 276 -6.23 6.81 -22.03
N SER A 277 -6.39 7.98 -22.67
CA SER A 277 -7.10 9.10 -22.05
C SER A 277 -8.55 8.77 -21.71
N TYR A 278 -9.25 7.99 -22.54
CA TYR A 278 -10.62 7.54 -22.26
C TYR A 278 -10.66 6.57 -21.08
N TYR A 279 -9.73 5.62 -21.04
CA TYR A 279 -9.58 4.71 -19.90
C TYR A 279 -9.31 5.48 -18.60
N ASN A 280 -8.38 6.43 -18.65
CA ASN A 280 -8.03 7.28 -17.51
C ASN A 280 -9.22 8.14 -17.05
N PHE A 281 -9.98 8.70 -17.99
CA PHE A 281 -11.18 9.48 -17.70
C PHE A 281 -12.24 8.64 -16.96
N LEU A 282 -12.53 7.43 -17.45
CA LEU A 282 -13.46 6.51 -16.79
C LEU A 282 -13.00 6.14 -15.38
N LYS A 283 -11.70 5.86 -15.22
CA LYS A 283 -11.10 5.60 -13.91
C LYS A 283 -11.21 6.80 -12.98
N GLN A 284 -11.02 8.01 -13.49
CA GLN A 284 -11.15 9.24 -12.71
C GLN A 284 -12.59 9.47 -12.24
N LEU A 285 -13.60 9.19 -13.07
CA LEU A 285 -15.01 9.29 -12.66
C LEU A 285 -15.30 8.35 -11.48
N VAL A 286 -14.87 7.09 -11.57
CA VAL A 286 -15.05 6.12 -10.49
C VAL A 286 -14.24 6.51 -9.25
N TRP A 287 -13.07 7.13 -9.43
CA TRP A 287 -12.24 7.63 -8.33
C TRP A 287 -12.92 8.77 -7.58
N ILE A 288 -13.61 9.66 -8.30
CA ILE A 288 -14.45 10.70 -7.70
C ILE A 288 -15.61 10.07 -6.92
N LEU A 289 -16.31 9.08 -7.48
CA LEU A 289 -17.39 8.36 -6.77
C LEU A 289 -16.88 7.67 -5.49
N LEU A 290 -15.73 7.01 -5.57
CA LEU A 290 -15.06 6.41 -4.42
C LEU A 290 -14.72 7.47 -3.36
N SER A 291 -14.21 8.62 -3.79
CA SER A 291 -13.89 9.74 -2.89
C SER A 291 -15.14 10.31 -2.22
N ILE A 292 -16.23 10.49 -2.96
CA ILE A 292 -17.53 10.91 -2.41
C ILE A 292 -18.00 9.92 -1.35
N GLY A 293 -17.97 8.62 -1.65
CA GLY A 293 -18.31 7.58 -0.67
C GLY A 293 -17.45 7.66 0.60
N PHE A 294 -16.14 7.85 0.42
CA PHE A 294 -15.22 8.00 1.53
C PHE A 294 -15.55 9.23 2.39
N PHE A 295 -15.92 10.37 1.80
CA PHE A 295 -16.34 11.55 2.59
C PHE A 295 -17.70 11.35 3.27
N LEU A 296 -18.66 10.69 2.61
CA LEU A 296 -19.99 10.42 3.16
C LEU A 296 -19.94 9.53 4.40
N VAL A 297 -18.93 8.66 4.53
CA VAL A 297 -18.73 7.84 5.74
C VAL A 297 -18.52 8.73 6.99
N PHE A 298 -17.89 9.90 6.85
CA PHE A 298 -17.64 10.81 7.97
C PHE A 298 -18.77 11.82 8.21
N ARG A 299 -19.77 11.89 7.32
CA ARG A 299 -20.91 12.80 7.47
C ARG A 299 -21.80 12.44 8.66
N TYR A 300 -21.84 11.17 9.04
CA TYR A 300 -22.62 10.65 10.15
C TYR A 300 -21.69 9.93 11.12
N TYR A 301 -21.37 10.58 12.24
CA TYR A 301 -20.54 9.97 13.28
C TYR A 301 -21.17 8.68 13.78
N ARG A 302 -20.37 7.61 13.86
CA ARG A 302 -20.78 6.33 14.46
C ARG A 302 -19.72 5.86 15.43
N ASN A 303 -20.11 5.66 16.68
CA ASN A 303 -19.24 5.07 17.68
C ASN A 303 -19.19 3.54 17.56
N LEU A 304 -18.70 3.06 16.41
CA LEU A 304 -18.54 1.63 16.12
C LEU A 304 -17.05 1.33 15.93
N ASP A 305 -16.56 0.30 16.62
CA ASP A 305 -15.14 -0.09 16.54
C ASP A 305 -14.68 -0.41 15.12
N SER A 306 -15.56 -1.01 14.31
CA SER A 306 -15.28 -1.33 12.91
C SER A 306 -15.04 -0.08 12.06
N TRP A 307 -15.79 0.99 12.34
CA TRP A 307 -15.63 2.28 11.66
C TRP A 307 -14.35 2.96 12.13
N ASN A 308 -14.15 3.07 13.44
CA ASN A 308 -12.97 3.67 14.03
C ASN A 308 -11.68 2.97 13.56
N PHE A 309 -11.68 1.65 13.51
CA PHE A 309 -10.56 0.84 13.01
C PHE A 309 -10.23 1.13 11.55
N LEU A 310 -11.23 1.04 10.65
CA LEU A 310 -11.01 1.28 9.22
C LEU A 310 -10.58 2.72 8.95
N SER A 311 -11.19 3.70 9.64
CA SER A 311 -10.84 5.12 9.53
C SER A 311 -9.42 5.39 10.02
N LEU A 312 -9.01 4.83 11.16
CA LEU A 312 -7.63 4.93 11.66
C LEU A 312 -6.64 4.23 10.74
N ALA A 313 -7.01 3.11 10.11
CA ALA A 313 -6.15 2.41 9.16
C ALA A 313 -5.90 3.23 7.88
N VAL A 314 -6.94 3.87 7.33
CA VAL A 314 -6.78 4.78 6.18
C VAL A 314 -5.99 6.03 6.57
N PHE A 315 -6.34 6.65 7.69
CA PHE A 315 -5.63 7.82 8.19
C PHE A 315 -4.14 7.53 8.44
N GLY A 316 -3.83 6.43 9.11
CA GLY A 316 -2.47 5.95 9.31
C GLY A 316 -1.76 5.66 7.99
N GLY A 317 -2.47 5.15 6.98
CA GLY A 317 -1.94 4.94 5.63
C GLY A 317 -1.53 6.24 4.94
N PHE A 318 -2.37 7.29 5.03
CA PHE A 318 -2.03 8.61 4.52
C PHE A 318 -0.86 9.23 5.28
N LEU A 319 -0.84 9.15 6.62
CA LEU A 319 0.31 9.61 7.41
C LEU A 319 1.59 8.86 7.04
N PHE A 320 1.52 7.55 6.85
CA PHE A 320 2.64 6.74 6.41
C PHE A 320 3.20 7.25 5.07
N LEU A 321 2.33 7.51 4.08
CA LEU A 321 2.77 8.02 2.78
C LEU A 321 3.30 9.46 2.83
N LEU A 322 2.82 10.28 3.79
CA LEU A 322 3.37 11.61 4.03
C LEU A 322 4.79 11.55 4.61
N VAL A 323 5.08 10.59 5.49
CA VAL A 323 6.42 10.41 6.09
C VAL A 323 7.40 9.72 5.15
N PHE A 324 6.96 8.66 4.46
CA PHE A 324 7.80 7.80 3.62
C PHE A 324 7.66 8.14 2.12
N GLU A 325 7.97 7.19 1.24
CA GLU A 325 7.75 7.33 -0.19
C GLU A 325 6.26 7.49 -0.50
N GLY A 326 5.93 8.56 -1.21
CA GLY A 326 4.57 8.95 -1.57
C GLY A 326 4.53 9.73 -2.87
N GLY A 327 3.47 10.51 -3.09
CA GLY A 327 3.33 11.37 -4.28
C GLY A 327 3.13 10.61 -5.59
N LYS A 328 2.60 9.38 -5.52
CA LYS A 328 1.97 8.67 -6.63
C LYS A 328 0.82 7.83 -6.09
N THR A 329 -0.30 7.80 -6.80
CA THR A 329 -1.48 7.05 -6.35
C THR A 329 -1.25 5.55 -6.23
N ARG A 330 -0.31 4.94 -6.98
CA ARG A 330 0.00 3.51 -6.83
C ARG A 330 0.42 3.10 -5.42
N TYR A 331 1.01 4.00 -4.63
CA TYR A 331 1.39 3.69 -3.26
C TYR A 331 0.17 3.50 -2.33
N LEU A 332 -1.03 3.89 -2.79
CA LEU A 332 -2.28 3.58 -2.11
C LEU A 332 -2.77 2.15 -2.31
N ILE A 333 -2.21 1.38 -3.25
CA ILE A 333 -2.72 0.04 -3.61
C ILE A 333 -2.90 -0.84 -2.37
N GLN A 334 -1.89 -0.90 -1.51
CA GLN A 334 -1.91 -1.66 -0.25
C GLN A 334 -2.97 -1.16 0.76
N PHE A 335 -3.46 0.06 0.61
CA PHE A 335 -4.49 0.65 1.44
C PHE A 335 -5.88 0.67 0.79
N LEU A 336 -5.99 0.26 -0.48
CA LEU A 336 -7.27 0.24 -1.19
C LEU A 336 -8.33 -0.65 -0.54
N PRO A 337 -8.04 -1.84 0.04
CA PRO A 337 -9.06 -2.65 0.68
C PRO A 337 -9.88 -1.89 1.75
N GLN A 338 -9.22 -1.19 2.67
CA GLN A 338 -9.93 -0.38 3.67
C GLN A 338 -10.60 0.87 3.08
N ILE A 339 -10.01 1.49 2.05
CA ILE A 339 -10.63 2.64 1.36
C ILE A 339 -11.92 2.20 0.66
N PHE A 340 -11.92 1.05 -0.03
CA PHE A 340 -13.10 0.48 -0.67
C PHE A 340 -14.20 0.16 0.33
N LEU A 341 -13.85 -0.42 1.49
CA LEU A 341 -14.82 -0.70 2.55
C LEU A 341 -15.45 0.58 3.10
N LEU A 342 -14.65 1.58 3.48
CA LEU A 342 -15.17 2.86 3.98
C LEU A 342 -16.01 3.60 2.95
N SER A 343 -15.54 3.64 1.70
CA SER A 343 -16.28 4.29 0.63
C SER A 343 -17.62 3.60 0.38
N SER A 344 -17.62 2.26 0.37
CA SER A 344 -18.84 1.47 0.22
C SER A 344 -19.80 1.70 1.39
N LEU A 345 -19.30 1.71 2.64
CA LEU A 345 -20.10 2.04 3.82
C LEU A 345 -20.73 3.43 3.72
N GLY A 346 -20.03 4.43 3.20
CA GLY A 346 -20.57 5.78 3.01
C GLY A 346 -21.61 5.88 1.89
N LEU A 347 -21.48 5.10 0.82
CA LEU A 347 -22.44 5.09 -0.30
C LEU A 347 -23.70 4.27 -0.02
N THR A 348 -23.58 3.16 0.70
CA THR A 348 -24.67 2.19 0.83
C THR A 348 -25.43 2.27 2.14
N ASN A 349 -24.81 2.79 3.22
CA ASN A 349 -25.55 2.98 4.47
C ASN A 349 -26.44 4.21 4.36
N LYS A 350 -27.69 3.96 3.92
CA LYS A 350 -28.80 4.86 4.22
C LYS A 350 -28.92 5.01 5.74
N LYS A 351 -29.27 6.22 6.21
CA LYS A 351 -29.61 6.49 7.61
C LYS A 351 -30.49 5.35 8.13
N GLN A 352 -29.94 4.51 9.01
CA GLN A 352 -30.77 3.79 9.95
C GLN A 352 -31.11 4.85 10.99
N ASN A 353 -32.38 5.28 10.96
CA ASN A 353 -32.94 6.23 11.90
C ASN A 353 -32.74 5.77 13.34
#